data_AF-A0A939ZT82-F1
#
_entry.id   AF-A0A939ZT82-F1
#
_cell.length_a   1.000
_cell.length_b   1.000
_cell.length_c   1.000
_cell.angle_alpha   90.00
_cell.angle_beta   90.00
_cell.angle_gamma   90.00
#
_symmetry.space_group_name_H-M   'P 1'
#
loop_
_entity.id
_entity.type
_entity.pdbx_description
1 polymer ?
#
loop_
_entity_poly.entity_id
_entity_poly.type
_entity_poly.pdbx_seq_one_letter_code
_entity_poly.pdbx_strand_id
1 'polypeptide(L)'
;QPKVYTHEDKPGFSKKTIISDKDKKKNGSAMDDRKKPNKKEKIKKGYEQNQSSIEYDEISGEITKIRVRKSGVNEKKKHAPVVAAVIDHAVITSTDITIKQLSEKIGKSVAEIIKKLFFEYQIVKTINDNIDFDTAELISSDFGVTLKLELEKTSEEKLIEFHDENDDDAANKVVRPPIVTIMGHVDHGKTSILDYIRKSHVASGEAGGITQHIGAYTIQVPADNGEKKTITFLDTPGHEAFTAMRARGANITDIAVIVVAADDGIMPQTVEAIHHAKAAGVQMIVAINKMDKPTANPDKILQQLADNDVLVDEWNGDVPAVRVSAKTGQNIDQLLDVILMVAEMQELKANPDRSAHGTIIEARLDKGKGPVATVLVQNGTLHTGDFIVAGMAIGRVRAMFDDKGRSVSKATPSMPVSVLGLQEVPNAGDQMMVVVDEKLSRQVVEERKAKEKIEKLKARKTSLEDVFSRIEEGKLKDLNLILKADVQGSVEAVKASLLRLSNDEVKVHVVHSGVGAINESDVSLADTTNAIIIGFNIRPDTN
;
A
#
# COMPACT_ATOMS: atom_id res chain seq x y z
N GLN A 1 5.85 56.35 1.37
CA GLN A 1 4.67 57.11 0.90
C GLN A 1 3.70 56.14 0.24
N PRO A 2 2.56 55.79 0.86
CA PRO A 2 1.47 55.09 0.16
C PRO A 2 0.60 56.10 -0.60
N LYS A 3 0.03 55.71 -1.74
CA LYS A 3 -1.06 56.46 -2.40
C LYS A 3 -2.39 55.77 -2.17
N VAL A 4 -3.32 56.49 -1.58
CA VAL A 4 -4.74 56.11 -1.46
C VAL A 4 -5.49 56.73 -2.63
N TYR A 5 -6.48 56.01 -3.18
CA TYR A 5 -7.52 56.58 -4.03
C TYR A 5 -8.89 56.05 -3.61
N THR A 6 -9.84 56.97 -3.46
CA THR A 6 -11.27 56.77 -3.12
C THR A 6 -12.09 57.79 -3.93
N HIS A 7 -13.43 57.74 -3.78
CA HIS A 7 -14.45 58.58 -4.45
C HIS A 7 -14.76 58.25 -5.93
N GLU A 8 -15.99 58.40 -6.44
CA GLU A 8 -17.32 58.24 -5.82
C GLU A 8 -18.42 58.09 -6.91
N ASP A 9 -19.68 58.39 -6.59
CA ASP A 9 -20.89 57.82 -7.19
C ASP A 9 -21.60 58.71 -8.26
N LYS A 10 -22.13 58.08 -9.34
CA LYS A 10 -23.35 58.48 -10.13
C LYS A 10 -23.32 59.83 -10.94
N PRO A 11 -24.40 60.19 -11.72
CA PRO A 11 -25.56 59.44 -12.25
C PRO A 11 -25.90 59.64 -13.77
N GLY A 12 -26.74 58.75 -14.34
CA GLY A 12 -28.00 59.18 -15.00
C GLY A 12 -28.24 59.00 -16.54
N PHE A 13 -29.51 58.69 -16.89
CA PHE A 13 -30.21 58.85 -18.20
C PHE A 13 -29.71 57.99 -19.41
N SER A 14 -30.53 57.56 -20.40
CA SER A 14 -32.01 57.50 -20.52
C SER A 14 -32.50 56.54 -21.64
N LYS A 15 -33.73 56.02 -21.44
CA LYS A 15 -34.65 55.29 -22.35
C LYS A 15 -34.54 55.53 -23.86
N LYS A 16 -34.82 54.47 -24.63
CA LYS A 16 -35.71 54.53 -25.82
C LYS A 16 -36.51 53.23 -25.98
N THR A 17 -37.67 53.32 -26.66
CA THR A 17 -38.71 52.26 -26.71
C THR A 17 -39.25 52.13 -28.15
N ILE A 18 -39.64 50.92 -28.57
CA ILE A 18 -40.58 50.53 -29.67
C ILE A 18 -40.55 48.97 -29.67
N ILE A 19 -41.61 48.21 -29.35
CA ILE A 19 -42.89 47.94 -30.06
C ILE A 19 -42.63 47.21 -31.40
N SER A 20 -43.09 45.98 -31.69
CA SER A 20 -43.86 44.93 -30.97
C SER A 20 -43.46 43.53 -31.58
N ASP A 21 -44.15 42.38 -31.57
CA ASP A 21 -45.54 42.00 -31.23
C ASP A 21 -45.71 40.45 -31.03
N LYS A 22 -46.90 40.04 -30.56
CA LYS A 22 -47.61 38.74 -30.67
C LYS A 22 -46.99 37.37 -30.24
N ASP A 23 -47.83 36.66 -29.47
CA ASP A 23 -48.07 35.20 -29.44
C ASP A 23 -46.98 34.19 -29.00
N LYS A 24 -46.96 33.90 -27.68
CA LYS A 24 -47.47 32.61 -27.15
C LYS A 24 -47.66 32.60 -25.61
N LYS A 25 -48.24 31.51 -25.08
CA LYS A 25 -48.94 31.48 -23.77
C LYS A 25 -48.07 31.07 -22.57
N LYS A 26 -48.29 31.80 -21.47
CA LYS A 26 -48.11 31.45 -20.05
C LYS A 26 -48.12 29.95 -19.69
N ASN A 27 -47.13 29.48 -18.92
CA ASN A 27 -47.23 29.15 -17.48
C ASN A 27 -46.01 28.33 -16.99
N GLY A 28 -45.55 28.57 -15.76
CA GLY A 28 -44.50 27.75 -15.12
C GLY A 28 -43.78 28.47 -13.97
N SER A 29 -44.28 28.34 -12.75
CA SER A 29 -43.71 28.97 -11.55
C SER A 29 -43.80 28.05 -10.34
N ALA A 30 -42.69 27.92 -9.61
CA ALA A 30 -42.54 27.32 -8.28
C ALA A 30 -43.15 25.91 -8.08
N MET A 31 -42.28 24.91 -7.99
CA MET A 31 -42.62 23.61 -7.41
C MET A 31 -41.97 23.53 -6.02
N ASP A 32 -42.80 23.50 -4.99
CA ASP A 32 -42.40 23.50 -3.57
C ASP A 32 -42.94 22.23 -2.87
N ASP A 33 -42.31 21.86 -1.76
CA ASP A 33 -42.34 20.51 -1.22
C ASP A 33 -43.71 20.07 -0.69
N ARG A 34 -44.13 18.83 -1.03
CA ARG A 34 -45.39 18.25 -0.55
C ARG A 34 -45.23 16.81 -0.06
N LYS A 35 -45.11 16.68 1.27
CA LYS A 35 -45.19 15.41 2.01
C LYS A 35 -46.45 14.63 1.62
N LYS A 36 -46.31 13.31 1.43
CA LYS A 36 -47.45 12.40 1.16
C LYS A 36 -48.34 12.31 2.41
N PRO A 37 -49.68 12.47 2.30
CA PRO A 37 -50.59 12.51 3.45
C PRO A 37 -50.74 11.15 4.13
N ASN A 38 -50.96 11.18 5.43
CA ASN A 38 -50.89 10.00 6.30
C ASN A 38 -52.22 9.21 6.28
N LYS A 39 -52.22 7.92 6.64
CA LYS A 39 -53.39 7.04 6.38
C LYS A 39 -54.70 7.51 7.04
N LYS A 40 -54.63 8.19 8.19
CA LYS A 40 -55.80 8.82 8.84
C LYS A 40 -56.46 9.91 7.97
N GLU A 41 -55.70 10.69 7.21
CA GLU A 41 -56.23 11.76 6.36
C GLU A 41 -56.97 11.21 5.14
N LYS A 42 -56.50 10.10 4.56
CA LYS A 42 -57.17 9.44 3.43
C LYS A 42 -58.57 8.97 3.80
N ILE A 43 -58.72 8.41 5.01
CA ILE A 43 -60.01 8.01 5.58
C ILE A 43 -60.88 9.24 5.84
N LYS A 44 -60.36 10.32 6.48
CA LYS A 44 -61.13 11.56 6.72
C LYS A 44 -61.54 12.29 5.43
N LYS A 45 -60.88 12.03 4.30
CA LYS A 45 -61.24 12.53 2.96
C LYS A 45 -62.02 11.52 2.10
N GLY A 46 -62.49 10.40 2.66
CA GLY A 46 -63.39 9.46 1.98
C GLY A 46 -62.75 8.55 0.91
N TYR A 47 -61.41 8.50 0.80
CA TYR A 47 -60.72 7.74 -0.25
C TYR A 47 -60.52 6.24 0.04
N GLU A 48 -60.81 5.77 1.26
CA GLU A 48 -60.83 4.34 1.61
C GLU A 48 -62.08 4.06 2.45
N GLN A 49 -63.01 3.23 1.94
CA GLN A 49 -64.08 2.63 2.76
C GLN A 49 -63.56 1.32 3.37
N ASN A 50 -63.71 1.18 4.68
CA ASN A 50 -63.48 -0.07 5.40
C ASN A 50 -64.33 -0.11 6.68
N GLN A 51 -64.65 -1.30 7.18
CA GLN A 51 -65.60 -1.47 8.29
C GLN A 51 -65.03 -1.03 9.65
N SER A 52 -65.11 0.27 9.93
CA SER A 52 -64.88 0.86 11.25
C SER A 52 -66.14 1.53 11.77
N SER A 53 -66.54 1.22 13.01
CA SER A 53 -67.62 1.93 13.70
C SER A 53 -67.18 3.35 14.04
N ILE A 54 -67.94 4.34 13.54
CA ILE A 54 -67.77 5.77 13.82
C ILE A 54 -68.91 6.18 14.76
N GLU A 55 -68.55 6.77 15.90
CA GLU A 55 -69.51 7.39 16.82
C GLU A 55 -69.52 8.91 16.54
N TYR A 56 -70.72 9.47 16.43
CA TYR A 56 -70.98 10.90 16.22
C TYR A 56 -71.58 11.49 17.49
N ASP A 57 -71.30 12.75 17.77
CA ASP A 57 -71.89 13.50 18.88
C ASP A 57 -73.16 14.23 18.41
N GLU A 58 -74.33 13.86 18.94
CA GLU A 58 -75.66 14.19 18.38
C GLU A 58 -76.00 15.69 18.41
N ILE A 59 -75.26 16.51 19.16
CA ILE A 59 -75.47 17.96 19.27
C ILE A 59 -74.55 18.76 18.34
N SER A 60 -73.37 18.23 18.01
CA SER A 60 -72.32 18.95 17.27
C SER A 60 -72.03 18.39 15.86
N GLY A 61 -72.34 17.11 15.62
CA GLY A 61 -72.04 16.42 14.36
C GLY A 61 -70.56 16.07 14.15
N GLU A 62 -69.67 16.42 15.08
CA GLU A 62 -68.25 16.08 14.97
C GLU A 62 -67.96 14.62 15.36
N ILE A 63 -66.94 14.04 14.72
CA ILE A 63 -66.50 12.66 14.96
C ILE A 63 -65.53 12.64 16.15
N THR A 64 -66.01 12.16 17.30
CA THR A 64 -65.21 12.14 18.54
C THR A 64 -64.30 10.90 18.64
N LYS A 65 -64.71 9.74 18.11
CA LYS A 65 -63.92 8.49 18.14
C LYS A 65 -64.03 7.66 16.86
N ILE A 66 -62.90 7.08 16.46
CA ILE A 66 -62.81 6.05 15.40
C ILE A 66 -62.15 4.81 15.99
N ARG A 67 -62.90 3.70 16.08
CA ARG A 67 -62.38 2.39 16.52
C ARG A 67 -62.16 1.47 15.32
N VAL A 68 -60.90 1.18 15.02
CA VAL A 68 -60.51 0.16 14.04
C VAL A 68 -60.57 -1.21 14.71
N ARG A 69 -61.53 -2.06 14.32
CA ARG A 69 -61.53 -3.47 14.70
C ARG A 69 -60.40 -4.19 13.93
N LYS A 70 -59.41 -4.76 14.62
CA LYS A 70 -58.58 -5.82 14.03
C LYS A 70 -59.47 -7.05 13.84
N SER A 71 -59.60 -7.53 12.61
CA SER A 71 -60.27 -8.78 12.27
C SER A 71 -59.45 -9.96 12.79
N GLY A 72 -59.86 -10.54 13.92
CA GLY A 72 -59.27 -11.75 14.48
C GLY A 72 -59.70 -13.00 13.72
N VAL A 73 -59.02 -13.32 12.61
CA VAL A 73 -59.17 -14.63 11.95
C VAL A 73 -58.36 -15.66 12.73
N ASN A 74 -59.04 -16.34 13.66
CA ASN A 74 -58.43 -17.32 14.56
C ASN A 74 -58.35 -18.71 13.91
N GLU A 75 -57.63 -18.82 12.78
CA GLU A 75 -57.34 -20.12 12.16
C GLU A 75 -56.39 -20.93 13.05
N LYS A 76 -56.92 -21.95 13.73
CA LYS A 76 -56.13 -23.01 14.36
C LYS A 76 -55.47 -23.90 13.30
N LYS A 77 -54.47 -23.38 12.59
CA LYS A 77 -53.53 -24.21 11.84
C LYS A 77 -52.77 -25.06 12.84
N LYS A 78 -53.08 -26.36 12.86
CA LYS A 78 -52.29 -27.34 13.59
C LYS A 78 -50.84 -27.19 13.13
N HIS A 79 -49.94 -26.81 14.03
CA HIS A 79 -48.53 -27.14 13.82
C HIS A 79 -48.44 -28.66 13.87
N ALA A 80 -48.38 -29.29 12.69
CA ALA A 80 -47.56 -30.48 12.57
C ALA A 80 -46.16 -30.11 13.11
N PRO A 81 -45.47 -31.00 13.84
CA PRO A 81 -44.11 -30.71 14.23
C PRO A 81 -43.31 -30.46 12.94
N VAL A 82 -42.77 -29.24 12.80
CA VAL A 82 -41.67 -29.02 11.88
C VAL A 82 -40.57 -29.89 12.44
N VAL A 83 -40.31 -31.02 11.79
CA VAL A 83 -39.16 -31.86 12.11
C VAL A 83 -37.96 -30.95 11.93
N ALA A 84 -37.32 -30.58 13.04
CA ALA A 84 -36.11 -29.79 12.99
C ALA A 84 -35.13 -30.58 12.11
N ALA A 85 -34.68 -29.98 11.01
CA ALA A 85 -33.60 -30.56 10.24
C ALA A 85 -32.44 -30.75 11.22
N VAL A 86 -31.99 -32.00 11.39
CA VAL A 86 -30.90 -32.29 12.31
C VAL A 86 -29.64 -31.82 11.58
N ILE A 87 -29.15 -30.65 11.99
CA ILE A 87 -27.93 -30.05 11.46
C ILE A 87 -26.78 -30.75 12.19
N ASP A 88 -26.39 -31.95 11.75
CA ASP A 88 -25.31 -32.72 12.39
C ASP A 88 -23.96 -31.97 12.35
N HIS A 89 -23.78 -31.07 11.38
CA HIS A 89 -22.60 -30.25 11.19
C HIS A 89 -22.99 -28.79 10.92
N ALA A 90 -22.44 -27.85 11.70
CA ALA A 90 -22.60 -26.42 11.47
C ALA A 90 -21.23 -25.72 11.39
N VAL A 91 -21.09 -24.78 10.44
CA VAL A 91 -19.81 -24.10 10.17
C VAL A 91 -19.85 -22.68 10.69
N ILE A 92 -18.92 -22.31 11.57
CA ILE A 92 -18.76 -20.96 12.13
C ILE A 92 -17.58 -20.26 11.46
N THR A 93 -17.78 -18.98 11.13
CA THR A 93 -16.90 -18.18 10.27
C THR A 93 -16.14 -17.07 11.02
N SER A 94 -16.29 -17.00 12.35
CA SER A 94 -15.66 -16.01 13.24
C SER A 94 -15.32 -16.63 14.60
N THR A 95 -14.24 -16.14 15.25
CA THR A 95 -13.81 -16.58 16.60
C THR A 95 -14.79 -16.20 17.70
N ASP A 96 -15.46 -15.06 17.51
CA ASP A 96 -16.58 -14.58 18.33
C ASP A 96 -17.89 -14.73 17.55
N ILE A 97 -18.92 -15.31 18.16
CA ILE A 97 -20.26 -15.44 17.57
C ILE A 97 -21.34 -14.94 18.55
N THR A 98 -22.31 -14.16 18.07
CA THR A 98 -23.46 -13.79 18.92
C THR A 98 -24.35 -15.01 19.18
N ILE A 99 -24.99 -15.07 20.35
CA ILE A 99 -25.96 -16.14 20.68
C ILE A 99 -27.05 -16.25 19.59
N LYS A 100 -27.46 -15.13 18.99
CA LYS A 100 -28.40 -15.12 17.86
C LYS A 100 -27.86 -15.88 16.63
N GLN A 101 -26.64 -15.59 16.18
CA GLN A 101 -26.03 -16.27 15.04
C GLN A 101 -25.79 -17.76 15.33
N LEU A 102 -25.42 -18.10 16.56
CA LEU A 102 -25.25 -19.47 17.03
C LEU A 102 -26.58 -20.24 16.99
N SER A 103 -27.67 -19.64 17.49
CA SER A 103 -29.04 -20.17 17.38
C SER A 103 -29.47 -20.39 15.92
N GLU A 104 -29.16 -19.44 15.03
CA GLU A 104 -29.48 -19.53 13.61
C GLU A 104 -28.70 -20.62 12.87
N LYS A 105 -27.46 -20.95 13.30
CA LYS A 105 -26.62 -22.00 12.69
C LYS A 105 -26.85 -23.41 13.25
N ILE A 106 -27.17 -23.57 14.55
CA ILE A 106 -27.47 -24.89 15.16
C ILE A 106 -28.96 -25.28 14.95
N GLY A 107 -29.84 -24.31 14.67
CA GLY A 107 -31.28 -24.56 14.53
C GLY A 107 -32.03 -24.81 15.85
N LYS A 108 -31.41 -24.48 16.99
CA LYS A 108 -32.01 -24.51 18.35
C LYS A 108 -32.46 -23.11 18.74
N SER A 109 -33.39 -22.96 19.68
CA SER A 109 -33.85 -21.63 20.08
C SER A 109 -32.85 -20.90 20.98
N VAL A 110 -32.76 -19.58 20.80
CA VAL A 110 -31.98 -18.65 21.65
C VAL A 110 -32.23 -18.89 23.14
N ALA A 111 -33.47 -19.21 23.52
CA ALA A 111 -33.86 -19.44 24.91
C ALA A 111 -33.38 -20.78 25.50
N GLU A 112 -33.04 -21.77 24.67
CA GLU A 112 -32.42 -23.03 25.11
C GLU A 112 -30.91 -22.86 25.29
N ILE A 113 -30.26 -22.15 24.36
CA ILE A 113 -28.83 -21.85 24.42
C ILE A 113 -28.49 -20.98 25.64
N ILE A 114 -29.24 -19.91 25.89
CA ILE A 114 -29.07 -19.06 27.09
C ILE A 114 -29.29 -19.85 28.40
N LYS A 115 -30.19 -20.84 28.39
CA LYS A 115 -30.39 -21.70 29.58
C LYS A 115 -29.19 -22.60 29.83
N LYS A 116 -28.61 -23.26 28.82
CA LYS A 116 -27.38 -24.08 29.00
C LYS A 116 -26.23 -23.23 29.52
N LEU A 117 -25.96 -22.09 28.88
CA LEU A 117 -24.95 -21.12 29.31
C LEU A 117 -25.06 -20.76 30.80
N PHE A 118 -26.28 -20.47 31.25
CA PHE A 118 -26.53 -20.08 32.64
C PHE A 118 -26.47 -21.24 33.63
N PHE A 119 -27.07 -22.41 33.31
CA PHE A 119 -27.23 -23.51 34.27
C PHE A 119 -26.05 -24.47 34.33
N GLU A 120 -25.36 -24.71 33.22
CA GLU A 120 -24.27 -25.69 33.14
C GLU A 120 -22.90 -25.01 33.21
N TYR A 121 -22.77 -23.85 32.55
CA TYR A 121 -21.48 -23.14 32.41
C TYR A 121 -21.39 -21.88 33.30
N GLN A 122 -22.46 -21.47 33.98
CA GLN A 122 -22.57 -20.26 34.81
C GLN A 122 -22.27 -18.93 34.07
N ILE A 123 -22.25 -18.94 32.74
CA ILE A 123 -21.97 -17.78 31.89
C ILE A 123 -23.25 -16.96 31.70
N VAL A 124 -23.28 -15.78 32.30
CA VAL A 124 -24.40 -14.82 32.16
C VAL A 124 -24.18 -13.96 30.90
N LYS A 125 -24.74 -14.38 29.76
CA LYS A 125 -24.72 -13.65 28.48
C LYS A 125 -26.14 -13.51 27.90
N THR A 126 -26.38 -12.41 27.19
CA THR A 126 -27.67 -12.03 26.57
C THR A 126 -27.64 -12.25 25.05
N ILE A 127 -28.80 -12.10 24.39
CA ILE A 127 -29.03 -12.46 22.97
C ILE A 127 -27.98 -11.87 22.00
N ASN A 128 -27.48 -10.66 22.30
CA ASN A 128 -26.56 -9.91 21.46
C ASN A 128 -25.09 -10.01 21.91
N ASP A 129 -24.81 -10.70 23.01
CA ASP A 129 -23.44 -10.84 23.53
C ASP A 129 -22.68 -11.92 22.76
N ASN A 130 -21.37 -11.70 22.59
CA ASN A 130 -20.47 -12.60 21.88
C ASN A 130 -20.05 -13.78 22.76
N ILE A 131 -19.87 -14.93 22.11
CA ILE A 131 -19.31 -16.14 22.68
C ILE A 131 -18.13 -16.58 21.82
N ASP A 132 -17.04 -16.90 22.52
CA ASP A 132 -15.83 -17.55 22.05
C ASP A 132 -16.11 -18.93 21.41
N PHE A 133 -15.31 -19.31 20.42
CA PHE A 133 -15.51 -20.57 19.70
C PHE A 133 -15.53 -21.80 20.63
N ASP A 134 -14.63 -21.86 21.61
CA ASP A 134 -14.51 -22.99 22.54
C ASP A 134 -15.81 -23.23 23.33
N THR A 135 -16.38 -22.18 23.93
CA THR A 135 -17.69 -22.27 24.60
C THR A 135 -18.82 -22.59 23.60
N ALA A 136 -18.76 -22.08 22.37
CA ALA A 136 -19.75 -22.38 21.34
C ALA A 136 -19.70 -23.85 20.88
N GLU A 137 -18.51 -24.43 20.69
CA GLU A 137 -18.26 -25.84 20.35
C GLU A 137 -18.79 -26.76 21.44
N LEU A 138 -18.53 -26.44 22.70
CA LEU A 138 -18.97 -27.21 23.86
C LEU A 138 -20.50 -27.28 23.94
N ILE A 139 -21.19 -26.13 23.84
CA ILE A 139 -22.66 -26.05 23.84
C ILE A 139 -23.27 -26.76 22.61
N SER A 140 -22.61 -26.71 21.46
CA SER A 140 -23.11 -27.34 20.23
C SER A 140 -22.96 -28.86 20.28
N SER A 141 -21.85 -29.34 20.83
CA SER A 141 -21.60 -30.76 21.11
C SER A 141 -22.67 -31.34 22.04
N ASP A 142 -23.05 -30.61 23.09
CA ASP A 142 -24.17 -30.97 23.96
C ASP A 142 -25.54 -31.06 23.24
N PHE A 143 -25.70 -30.34 22.12
CA PHE A 143 -26.90 -30.40 21.28
C PHE A 143 -26.80 -31.43 20.14
N GLY A 144 -25.70 -32.18 20.06
CA GLY A 144 -25.41 -33.19 19.03
C GLY A 144 -24.89 -32.63 17.71
N VAL A 145 -24.44 -31.37 17.69
CA VAL A 145 -24.00 -30.66 16.48
C VAL A 145 -22.49 -30.45 16.52
N THR A 146 -21.75 -31.08 15.61
CA THR A 146 -20.31 -30.81 15.46
C THR A 146 -20.12 -29.44 14.84
N LEU A 147 -19.45 -28.54 15.55
CA LEU A 147 -19.01 -27.28 14.97
C LEU A 147 -17.68 -27.47 14.22
N LYS A 148 -17.55 -26.76 13.11
CA LYS A 148 -16.26 -26.51 12.47
C LYS A 148 -16.00 -25.01 12.43
N LEU A 149 -14.81 -24.61 12.86
CA LEU A 149 -14.28 -23.29 12.58
C LEU A 149 -13.72 -23.29 11.16
N GLU A 150 -14.48 -22.76 10.20
CA GLU A 150 -13.95 -22.38 8.89
C GLU A 150 -14.03 -20.85 8.85
N LEU A 151 -12.99 -20.19 9.37
CA LEU A 151 -12.88 -18.74 9.33
C LEU A 151 -13.14 -18.25 7.90
N GLU A 152 -13.95 -17.20 7.75
CA GLU A 152 -14.17 -16.57 6.44
C GLU A 152 -12.86 -15.94 5.98
N LYS A 153 -12.04 -16.70 5.25
CA LYS A 153 -10.73 -16.25 4.74
C LYS A 153 -10.90 -14.87 4.12
N THR A 154 -10.10 -13.92 4.59
CA THR A 154 -10.10 -12.53 4.12
C THR A 154 -9.91 -12.47 2.61
N SER A 155 -10.29 -11.36 1.97
CA SER A 155 -10.02 -11.20 0.54
C SER A 155 -8.50 -11.12 0.28
N GLU A 156 -7.71 -10.79 1.31
CA GLU A 156 -6.26 -10.83 1.34
C GLU A 156 -5.69 -12.26 1.40
N GLU A 157 -6.14 -13.12 2.32
CA GLU A 157 -5.74 -14.54 2.38
C GLU A 157 -6.12 -15.28 1.09
N LYS A 158 -7.32 -15.06 0.54
CA LYS A 158 -7.75 -15.63 -0.74
C LYS A 158 -6.89 -15.17 -1.93
N LEU A 159 -6.32 -13.97 -1.86
CA LEU A 159 -5.39 -13.48 -2.89
C LEU A 159 -4.02 -14.13 -2.76
N ILE A 160 -3.52 -14.30 -1.52
CA ILE A 160 -2.26 -14.98 -1.24
C ILE A 160 -2.34 -16.45 -1.66
N GLU A 161 -3.40 -17.18 -1.25
CA GLU A 161 -3.62 -18.59 -1.63
C GLU A 161 -3.73 -18.78 -3.15
N PHE A 162 -4.41 -17.88 -3.87
CA PHE A 162 -4.44 -17.93 -5.34
C PHE A 162 -3.05 -17.83 -5.97
N HIS A 163 -2.11 -17.13 -5.32
CA HIS A 163 -0.71 -17.09 -5.74
C HIS A 163 0.10 -18.31 -5.24
N ASP A 164 -0.16 -18.84 -4.05
CA ASP A 164 0.67 -19.90 -3.47
C ASP A 164 0.26 -21.31 -3.92
N GLU A 165 -1.04 -21.59 -4.11
CA GLU A 165 -1.57 -22.88 -4.62
C GLU A 165 -1.09 -23.23 -6.04
N ASN A 166 -0.41 -22.31 -6.73
CA ASN A 166 0.12 -22.47 -8.09
C ASN A 166 1.65 -22.70 -8.17
N ASP A 167 2.33 -22.99 -7.05
CA ASP A 167 3.80 -23.10 -6.98
C ASP A 167 4.35 -24.54 -6.88
N ASP A 168 3.50 -25.56 -6.66
CA ASP A 168 3.93 -26.96 -6.41
C ASP A 168 4.50 -27.70 -7.63
N ASP A 169 4.12 -27.34 -8.86
CA ASP A 169 4.66 -27.97 -10.07
C ASP A 169 6.11 -27.53 -10.33
N ALA A 170 7.05 -28.24 -9.70
CA ALA A 170 8.50 -28.04 -9.89
C ALA A 170 8.95 -28.18 -11.35
N ALA A 171 8.16 -28.87 -12.20
CA ALA A 171 8.40 -28.98 -13.64
C ALA A 171 8.26 -27.65 -14.41
N ASN A 172 7.47 -26.70 -13.88
CA ASN A 172 7.20 -25.40 -14.52
C ASN A 172 8.19 -24.30 -14.08
N LYS A 173 9.14 -24.62 -13.20
CA LYS A 173 10.13 -23.66 -12.64
C LYS A 173 11.38 -23.59 -13.51
N VAL A 174 11.48 -22.55 -14.33
CA VAL A 174 12.62 -22.28 -15.23
C VAL A 174 13.69 -21.45 -14.53
N VAL A 175 14.94 -21.55 -14.99
CA VAL A 175 16.05 -20.68 -14.52
C VAL A 175 15.76 -19.23 -14.87
N ARG A 176 15.95 -18.30 -13.91
CA ARG A 176 15.73 -16.86 -14.10
C ARG A 176 17.03 -16.05 -13.98
N PRO A 177 17.10 -14.84 -14.58
CA PRO A 177 18.20 -13.90 -14.35
C PRO A 177 18.41 -13.59 -12.86
N PRO A 178 19.65 -13.49 -12.35
CA PRO A 178 19.89 -12.95 -11.02
C PRO A 178 19.53 -11.46 -10.93
N ILE A 179 18.92 -11.10 -9.79
CA ILE A 179 18.70 -9.72 -9.36
C ILE A 179 19.84 -9.36 -8.40
N VAL A 180 20.66 -8.40 -8.80
CA VAL A 180 21.91 -8.03 -8.11
C VAL A 180 21.83 -6.59 -7.63
N THR A 181 22.04 -6.32 -6.35
CA THR A 181 22.17 -4.95 -5.84
C THR A 181 23.61 -4.57 -5.59
N ILE A 182 23.97 -3.31 -5.81
CA ILE A 182 25.28 -2.78 -5.45
C ILE A 182 25.15 -1.83 -4.26
N MET A 183 25.91 -2.12 -3.19
CA MET A 183 25.89 -1.41 -1.90
C MET A 183 27.30 -1.01 -1.44
N GLY A 184 27.38 -0.28 -0.32
CA GLY A 184 28.61 0.30 0.23
C GLY A 184 28.54 1.83 0.38
N HIS A 185 29.61 2.43 0.88
CA HIS A 185 29.73 3.86 1.17
C HIS A 185 29.52 4.80 -0.04
N VAL A 186 29.37 6.10 0.24
CA VAL A 186 29.50 7.19 -0.74
C VAL A 186 30.94 7.18 -1.31
N ASP A 187 31.12 7.68 -2.53
CA ASP A 187 32.40 7.81 -3.27
C ASP A 187 33.27 6.56 -3.46
N HIS A 188 32.82 5.39 -2.99
CA HIS A 188 33.39 4.07 -3.33
C HIS A 188 33.16 3.65 -4.80
N GLY A 189 32.45 4.47 -5.60
CA GLY A 189 32.32 4.27 -7.04
C GLY A 189 31.27 3.25 -7.48
N LYS A 190 30.21 3.01 -6.67
CA LYS A 190 29.08 2.13 -7.03
C LYS A 190 28.48 2.48 -8.39
N THR A 191 27.99 3.71 -8.54
CA THR A 191 27.44 4.23 -9.80
C THR A 191 28.44 4.19 -10.94
N SER A 192 29.75 4.32 -10.64
CA SER A 192 30.83 4.22 -11.65
C SER A 192 31.03 2.80 -12.18
N ILE A 193 30.93 1.77 -11.32
CA ILE A 193 30.91 0.35 -11.75
C ILE A 193 29.71 0.12 -12.67
N LEU A 194 28.53 0.57 -12.22
CA LEU A 194 27.27 0.43 -12.96
C LEU A 194 27.31 1.19 -14.30
N ASP A 195 27.89 2.39 -14.36
CA ASP A 195 28.07 3.16 -15.59
C ASP A 195 29.03 2.50 -16.58
N TYR A 196 30.17 1.97 -16.11
CA TYR A 196 31.09 1.22 -16.97
C TYR A 196 30.39 -0.01 -17.58
N ILE A 197 29.67 -0.77 -16.75
CA ILE A 197 28.86 -1.93 -17.15
C ILE A 197 27.77 -1.54 -18.17
N ARG A 198 27.04 -0.45 -17.93
CA ARG A 198 26.01 0.09 -18.85
C ARG A 198 26.58 0.74 -20.11
N LYS A 199 27.88 1.06 -20.13
CA LYS A 199 28.54 1.95 -21.10
C LYS A 199 27.85 3.32 -21.17
N SER A 200 27.40 3.81 -20.00
CA SER A 200 26.68 5.08 -19.79
C SER A 200 27.48 6.04 -18.92
N HIS A 201 27.01 7.28 -18.80
CA HIS A 201 27.61 8.33 -17.96
C HIS A 201 26.51 9.01 -17.11
N VAL A 202 25.81 8.22 -16.30
CA VAL A 202 24.71 8.67 -15.43
C VAL A 202 25.27 9.47 -14.24
N ALA A 203 26.34 9.00 -13.60
CA ALA A 203 26.92 9.65 -12.41
C ALA A 203 27.33 11.11 -12.64
N SER A 204 27.74 11.47 -13.87
CA SER A 204 28.06 12.85 -14.25
C SER A 204 26.84 13.72 -14.61
N GLY A 205 25.67 13.11 -14.77
CA GLY A 205 24.41 13.79 -15.09
C GLY A 205 23.45 13.95 -13.90
N GLU A 206 23.61 13.16 -12.83
CA GLU A 206 22.79 13.26 -11.62
C GLU A 206 23.13 14.52 -10.79
N ALA A 207 22.11 15.09 -10.14
CA ALA A 207 22.26 16.31 -9.36
C ALA A 207 23.19 16.08 -8.15
N GLY A 208 24.33 16.78 -8.13
CA GLY A 208 25.36 16.59 -7.09
C GLY A 208 26.28 15.39 -7.32
N GLY A 209 26.21 14.71 -8.47
CA GLY A 209 27.11 13.62 -8.83
C GLY A 209 26.86 12.29 -8.09
N ILE A 210 25.69 12.17 -7.44
CA ILE A 210 25.31 11.01 -6.63
C ILE A 210 23.93 10.47 -7.03
N THR A 211 23.77 9.16 -6.91
CA THR A 211 22.49 8.47 -7.17
C THR A 211 21.53 8.65 -6.01
N GLN A 212 20.32 9.16 -6.30
CA GLN A 212 19.32 9.59 -5.31
C GLN A 212 18.03 8.75 -5.30
N HIS A 213 17.84 7.88 -6.29
CA HIS A 213 16.67 7.02 -6.45
C HIS A 213 17.11 5.58 -6.68
N ILE A 214 16.24 4.59 -6.44
CA ILE A 214 16.59 3.20 -6.77
C ILE A 214 16.40 2.97 -8.28
N GLY A 215 17.52 2.81 -9.00
CA GLY A 215 17.53 2.50 -10.43
C GLY A 215 17.53 0.99 -10.68
N ALA A 216 16.75 0.52 -11.66
CA ALA A 216 16.71 -0.89 -12.05
C ALA A 216 16.91 -1.06 -13.56
N TYR A 217 17.87 -1.89 -13.97
CA TYR A 217 18.22 -2.03 -15.39
C TYR A 217 18.74 -3.44 -15.76
N THR A 218 18.71 -3.76 -17.05
CA THR A 218 19.07 -5.09 -17.58
C THR A 218 20.31 -5.05 -18.46
N ILE A 219 21.25 -5.99 -18.26
CA ILE A 219 22.38 -6.22 -19.18
C ILE A 219 22.36 -7.64 -19.73
N GLN A 220 22.99 -7.82 -20.90
CA GLN A 220 23.30 -9.13 -21.46
C GLN A 220 24.82 -9.33 -21.44
N VAL A 221 25.27 -10.34 -20.72
CA VAL A 221 26.67 -10.76 -20.62
C VAL A 221 26.87 -11.98 -21.52
N PRO A 222 27.90 -12.02 -22.38
CA PRO A 222 28.24 -13.24 -23.10
C PRO A 222 28.80 -14.27 -22.11
N ALA A 223 28.28 -15.49 -22.13
CA ALA A 223 28.86 -16.62 -21.40
C ALA A 223 29.83 -17.40 -22.30
N ASP A 224 30.73 -18.22 -21.72
CA ASP A 224 31.77 -18.97 -22.44
C ASP A 224 31.23 -19.90 -23.54
N ASN A 225 29.99 -20.37 -23.39
CA ASN A 225 29.29 -21.22 -24.36
C ASN A 225 28.70 -20.43 -25.56
N GLY A 226 28.85 -19.11 -25.59
CA GLY A 226 28.30 -18.21 -26.61
C GLY A 226 26.85 -17.77 -26.37
N GLU A 227 26.19 -18.26 -25.31
CA GLU A 227 24.86 -17.79 -24.91
C GLU A 227 24.95 -16.41 -24.24
N LYS A 228 23.79 -15.74 -24.13
CA LYS A 228 23.68 -14.43 -23.47
C LYS A 228 22.92 -14.55 -22.16
N LYS A 229 23.66 -14.72 -21.06
CA LYS A 229 23.09 -14.63 -19.71
C LYS A 229 22.66 -13.18 -19.45
N THR A 230 21.52 -13.01 -18.79
CA THR A 230 20.99 -11.68 -18.45
C THR A 230 21.20 -11.44 -16.96
N ILE A 231 21.54 -10.22 -16.57
CA ILE A 231 21.64 -9.80 -15.16
C ILE A 231 20.81 -8.53 -14.98
N THR A 232 20.02 -8.48 -13.91
CA THR A 232 19.26 -7.29 -13.52
C THR A 232 19.95 -6.61 -12.34
N PHE A 233 20.35 -5.36 -12.52
CA PHE A 233 21.03 -4.56 -11.48
C PHE A 233 20.08 -3.59 -10.79
N LEU A 234 20.14 -3.53 -9.46
CA LEU A 234 19.51 -2.52 -8.60
C LEU A 234 20.57 -1.57 -8.01
N ASP A 235 20.58 -0.34 -8.52
CA ASP A 235 21.43 0.77 -8.08
C ASP A 235 20.85 1.36 -6.79
N THR A 236 21.59 1.34 -5.67
CA THR A 236 21.08 1.83 -4.36
C THR A 236 21.87 3.04 -3.84
N PRO A 237 21.19 4.12 -3.40
CA PRO A 237 21.85 5.30 -2.86
C PRO A 237 22.74 5.03 -1.63
N GLY A 238 23.95 5.59 -1.67
CA GLY A 238 24.95 5.39 -0.61
C GLY A 238 24.74 6.20 0.67
N HIS A 239 24.07 7.35 0.59
CA HIS A 239 23.99 8.28 1.72
C HIS A 239 23.17 7.70 2.89
N GLU A 240 23.51 8.08 4.12
CA GLU A 240 22.93 7.50 5.35
C GLU A 240 21.39 7.62 5.38
N ALA A 241 20.87 8.77 4.95
CA ALA A 241 19.44 9.08 4.78
C ALA A 241 18.62 8.01 4.03
N PHE A 242 19.27 7.22 3.17
CA PHE A 242 18.64 6.19 2.33
C PHE A 242 18.74 4.77 2.92
N THR A 243 18.97 4.61 4.23
CA THR A 243 18.97 3.31 4.95
C THR A 243 17.77 2.42 4.56
N ALA A 244 16.57 2.99 4.48
CA ALA A 244 15.36 2.26 4.09
C ALA A 244 15.39 1.75 2.63
N MET A 245 16.03 2.49 1.72
CA MET A 245 16.23 2.05 0.34
C MET A 245 17.25 0.89 0.25
N ARG A 246 18.30 0.89 1.09
CA ARG A 246 19.25 -0.23 1.17
C ARG A 246 18.57 -1.51 1.67
N ALA A 247 17.82 -1.42 2.77
CA ALA A 247 17.06 -2.55 3.30
C ALA A 247 16.05 -3.10 2.27
N ARG A 248 15.31 -2.20 1.59
CA ARG A 248 14.42 -2.56 0.47
C ARG A 248 15.18 -3.24 -0.68
N GLY A 249 16.37 -2.74 -1.02
CA GLY A 249 17.24 -3.33 -2.03
C GLY A 249 17.61 -4.77 -1.69
N ALA A 250 18.19 -5.01 -0.51
CA ALA A 250 18.60 -6.34 -0.05
C ALA A 250 17.44 -7.35 -0.13
N ASN A 251 16.30 -7.03 0.47
CA ASN A 251 15.13 -7.92 0.53
C ASN A 251 14.52 -8.29 -0.84
N ILE A 252 14.89 -7.61 -1.92
CA ILE A 252 14.39 -7.85 -3.29
C ILE A 252 15.40 -8.63 -4.14
N THR A 253 16.67 -8.71 -3.72
CA THR A 253 17.79 -9.23 -4.52
C THR A 253 18.25 -10.62 -4.13
N ASP A 254 18.77 -11.35 -5.12
CA ASP A 254 19.38 -12.68 -4.94
C ASP A 254 20.83 -12.57 -4.45
N ILE A 255 21.53 -11.51 -4.90
CA ILE A 255 22.97 -11.27 -4.65
C ILE A 255 23.22 -9.79 -4.32
N ALA A 256 24.10 -9.51 -3.37
CA ALA A 256 24.54 -8.17 -2.97
C ALA A 256 26.05 -7.97 -3.20
N VAL A 257 26.41 -7.02 -4.06
CA VAL A 257 27.80 -6.62 -4.31
C VAL A 257 28.19 -5.48 -3.38
N ILE A 258 29.09 -5.75 -2.44
CA ILE A 258 29.59 -4.79 -1.45
C ILE A 258 30.84 -4.10 -2.00
N VAL A 259 30.74 -2.80 -2.32
CA VAL A 259 31.84 -2.03 -2.91
C VAL A 259 32.66 -1.35 -1.83
N VAL A 260 33.94 -1.72 -1.75
CA VAL A 260 34.92 -1.15 -0.81
C VAL A 260 36.03 -0.49 -1.61
N ALA A 261 36.39 0.75 -1.29
CA ALA A 261 37.44 1.45 -2.02
C ALA A 261 38.83 1.15 -1.44
N ALA A 262 39.78 0.78 -2.30
CA ALA A 262 41.12 0.33 -1.93
C ALA A 262 41.99 1.37 -1.20
N ASP A 263 41.64 2.66 -1.31
CA ASP A 263 42.28 3.78 -0.63
C ASP A 263 41.62 4.13 0.72
N ASP A 264 40.29 4.05 0.81
CA ASP A 264 39.53 4.43 2.01
C ASP A 264 39.44 3.28 3.03
N GLY A 265 39.08 2.08 2.57
CA GLY A 265 38.78 0.91 3.39
C GLY A 265 37.29 0.77 3.78
N ILE A 266 37.00 0.02 4.84
CA ILE A 266 35.63 -0.12 5.35
C ILE A 266 35.21 1.13 6.13
N MET A 267 34.03 1.65 5.80
CA MET A 267 33.37 2.80 6.41
C MET A 267 32.02 2.39 7.03
N PRO A 268 31.42 3.16 7.95
CA PRO A 268 30.18 2.75 8.66
C PRO A 268 29.01 2.35 7.75
N GLN A 269 28.82 3.03 6.61
CA GLN A 269 27.79 2.69 5.61
C GLN A 269 28.06 1.35 4.88
N THR A 270 29.32 0.90 4.82
CA THR A 270 29.68 -0.43 4.32
C THR A 270 29.36 -1.50 5.37
N VAL A 271 29.60 -1.24 6.65
CA VAL A 271 29.17 -2.13 7.75
C VAL A 271 27.64 -2.27 7.77
N GLU A 272 26.92 -1.15 7.63
CA GLU A 272 25.47 -1.13 7.51
C GLU A 272 24.98 -1.96 6.30
N ALA A 273 25.63 -1.85 5.15
CA ALA A 273 25.31 -2.65 3.96
C ALA A 273 25.53 -4.16 4.18
N ILE A 274 26.64 -4.55 4.84
CA ILE A 274 26.92 -5.94 5.25
C ILE A 274 25.82 -6.44 6.20
N HIS A 275 25.38 -5.61 7.15
CA HIS A 275 24.30 -5.96 8.07
C HIS A 275 22.96 -6.16 7.35
N HIS A 276 22.58 -5.30 6.40
CA HIS A 276 21.36 -5.49 5.60
C HIS A 276 21.41 -6.77 4.75
N ALA A 277 22.54 -7.04 4.08
CA ALA A 277 22.70 -8.26 3.28
C ALA A 277 22.62 -9.54 4.14
N LYS A 278 23.32 -9.56 5.28
CA LYS A 278 23.26 -10.67 6.26
C LYS A 278 21.84 -10.85 6.84
N ALA A 279 21.16 -9.76 7.21
CA ALA A 279 19.81 -9.83 7.77
C ALA A 279 18.74 -10.29 6.75
N ALA A 280 18.95 -10.00 5.46
CA ALA A 280 18.11 -10.48 4.37
C ALA A 280 18.46 -11.89 3.88
N GLY A 281 19.55 -12.51 4.37
CA GLY A 281 20.02 -13.83 3.92
C GLY A 281 20.61 -13.84 2.50
N VAL A 282 21.02 -12.68 1.98
CA VAL A 282 21.45 -12.47 0.60
C VAL A 282 22.93 -12.85 0.43
N GLN A 283 23.26 -13.56 -0.66
CA GLN A 283 24.63 -13.94 -0.94
C GLN A 283 25.48 -12.71 -1.29
N MET A 284 26.65 -12.59 -0.66
CA MET A 284 27.52 -11.42 -0.80
C MET A 284 28.67 -11.69 -1.76
N ILE A 285 29.06 -10.66 -2.52
CA ILE A 285 30.30 -10.60 -3.29
C ILE A 285 30.99 -9.27 -2.93
N VAL A 286 32.29 -9.26 -2.69
CA VAL A 286 33.03 -8.02 -2.41
C VAL A 286 33.71 -7.52 -3.68
N ALA A 287 33.50 -6.25 -4.01
CA ALA A 287 34.19 -5.55 -5.09
C ALA A 287 35.16 -4.51 -4.51
N ILE A 288 36.45 -4.83 -4.51
CA ILE A 288 37.52 -3.92 -4.04
C ILE A 288 37.88 -2.96 -5.18
N ASN A 289 37.30 -1.76 -5.17
CA ASN A 289 37.36 -0.77 -6.26
C ASN A 289 38.52 0.24 -6.09
N LYS A 290 38.76 1.06 -7.12
CA LYS A 290 39.84 2.05 -7.23
C LYS A 290 41.26 1.46 -7.23
N MET A 291 41.43 0.22 -7.69
CA MET A 291 42.75 -0.44 -7.83
C MET A 291 43.74 0.27 -8.78
N ASP A 292 43.30 1.30 -9.52
CA ASP A 292 44.17 2.17 -10.33
C ASP A 292 44.95 3.22 -9.51
N LYS A 293 44.66 3.37 -8.21
CA LYS A 293 45.37 4.31 -7.34
C LYS A 293 46.65 3.71 -6.74
N PRO A 294 47.78 4.45 -6.67
CA PRO A 294 49.00 3.97 -6.02
C PRO A 294 48.88 3.86 -4.49
N THR A 295 47.78 4.35 -3.91
CA THR A 295 47.42 4.20 -2.49
C THR A 295 46.50 3.01 -2.21
N ALA A 296 46.20 2.19 -3.22
CA ALA A 296 45.35 1.01 -3.08
C ALA A 296 46.02 -0.06 -2.19
N ASN A 297 45.36 -0.46 -1.11
CA ASN A 297 45.78 -1.52 -0.21
C ASN A 297 44.64 -2.55 -0.02
N PRO A 298 44.58 -3.60 -0.87
CA PRO A 298 43.55 -4.62 -0.76
C PRO A 298 43.70 -5.47 0.52
N ASP A 299 44.92 -5.76 0.95
CA ASP A 299 45.18 -6.67 2.07
C ASP A 299 44.66 -6.10 3.40
N LYS A 300 44.75 -4.77 3.59
CA LYS A 300 44.08 -4.03 4.68
C LYS A 300 42.56 -4.24 4.65
N ILE A 301 41.94 -4.29 3.47
CA ILE A 301 40.50 -4.50 3.34
C ILE A 301 40.12 -5.94 3.68
N LEU A 302 40.91 -6.93 3.27
CA LEU A 302 40.65 -8.34 3.65
C LEU A 302 40.67 -8.51 5.18
N GLN A 303 41.61 -7.88 5.86
CA GLN A 303 41.62 -7.83 7.32
C GLN A 303 40.37 -7.15 7.89
N GLN A 304 40.01 -5.96 7.40
CA GLN A 304 38.82 -5.24 7.87
C GLN A 304 37.50 -6.01 7.59
N LEU A 305 37.43 -6.81 6.52
CA LEU A 305 36.27 -7.66 6.24
C LEU A 305 36.16 -8.79 7.26
N ALA A 306 37.27 -9.45 7.60
CA ALA A 306 37.32 -10.45 8.66
C ALA A 306 36.91 -9.86 10.03
N ASP A 307 37.33 -8.62 10.34
CA ASP A 307 36.91 -7.88 11.54
C ASP A 307 35.38 -7.57 11.58
N ASN A 308 34.64 -7.77 10.49
CA ASN A 308 33.19 -7.57 10.36
C ASN A 308 32.44 -8.89 10.05
N ASP A 309 33.03 -10.03 10.43
CA ASP A 309 32.54 -11.39 10.16
C ASP A 309 32.27 -11.66 8.67
N VAL A 310 33.10 -11.12 7.77
CA VAL A 310 33.05 -11.39 6.31
C VAL A 310 34.37 -12.06 5.91
N LEU A 311 34.38 -13.39 5.96
CA LEU A 311 35.53 -14.18 5.54
C LEU A 311 35.53 -14.36 4.02
N VAL A 312 36.63 -13.97 3.38
CA VAL A 312 36.79 -14.02 1.92
C VAL A 312 37.33 -15.36 1.44
N ASP A 313 37.02 -15.70 0.18
CA ASP A 313 37.55 -16.85 -0.55
C ASP A 313 39.08 -17.03 -0.43
N GLU A 314 39.86 -15.96 -0.61
CA GLU A 314 41.32 -15.98 -0.45
C GLU A 314 41.80 -16.46 0.93
N TRP A 315 40.95 -16.34 1.97
CA TRP A 315 41.24 -16.73 3.36
C TRP A 315 40.44 -17.97 3.80
N ASN A 316 39.98 -18.80 2.85
CA ASN A 316 39.15 -19.99 3.09
C ASN A 316 37.78 -19.65 3.74
N GLY A 317 37.20 -18.52 3.34
CA GLY A 317 35.82 -18.12 3.65
C GLY A 317 34.87 -18.27 2.47
N ASP A 318 33.63 -17.84 2.68
CA ASP A 318 32.50 -18.12 1.80
C ASP A 318 32.27 -17.03 0.73
N VAL A 319 32.82 -15.84 0.92
CA VAL A 319 32.48 -14.62 0.17
C VAL A 319 33.52 -14.31 -0.91
N PRO A 320 33.17 -14.34 -2.22
CA PRO A 320 34.13 -14.03 -3.28
C PRO A 320 34.62 -12.58 -3.26
N ALA A 321 35.93 -12.36 -3.42
CA ALA A 321 36.54 -11.03 -3.40
C ALA A 321 37.19 -10.66 -4.75
N VAL A 322 36.56 -9.76 -5.52
CA VAL A 322 37.06 -9.32 -6.83
C VAL A 322 37.71 -7.94 -6.73
N ARG A 323 38.99 -7.86 -7.11
CA ARG A 323 39.81 -6.63 -7.13
C ARG A 323 39.60 -5.91 -8.47
N VAL A 324 38.97 -4.72 -8.49
CA VAL A 324 38.49 -4.03 -9.71
C VAL A 324 38.91 -2.54 -9.80
N SER A 325 38.79 -1.95 -10.99
CA SER A 325 38.73 -0.49 -11.14
C SER A 325 37.67 -0.09 -12.17
N ALA A 326 36.62 0.59 -11.68
CA ALA A 326 35.56 1.18 -12.50
C ALA A 326 36.05 2.23 -13.51
N LYS A 327 37.26 2.76 -13.33
CA LYS A 327 37.83 3.85 -14.15
C LYS A 327 38.68 3.34 -15.30
N THR A 328 39.37 2.21 -15.13
CA THR A 328 40.16 1.56 -16.19
C THR A 328 39.41 0.41 -16.85
N GLY A 329 38.33 -0.08 -16.23
CA GLY A 329 37.62 -1.29 -16.65
C GLY A 329 38.23 -2.59 -16.10
N GLN A 330 39.33 -2.50 -15.36
CA GLN A 330 40.06 -3.68 -14.87
C GLN A 330 39.16 -4.60 -14.04
N ASN A 331 39.11 -5.87 -14.44
CA ASN A 331 38.41 -6.98 -13.78
C ASN A 331 36.89 -6.78 -13.61
N ILE A 332 36.27 -5.84 -14.35
CA ILE A 332 34.80 -5.69 -14.32
C ILE A 332 34.13 -6.91 -14.98
N ASP A 333 34.70 -7.45 -16.05
CA ASP A 333 34.18 -8.68 -16.69
C ASP A 333 34.25 -9.87 -15.70
N GLN A 334 35.39 -10.05 -15.02
CA GLN A 334 35.55 -11.06 -13.95
C GLN A 334 34.51 -10.91 -12.81
N LEU A 335 34.13 -9.68 -12.45
CA LEU A 335 33.06 -9.44 -11.47
C LEU A 335 31.70 -9.94 -11.99
N LEU A 336 31.40 -9.77 -13.28
CA LEU A 336 30.19 -10.31 -13.90
C LEU A 336 30.22 -11.85 -13.94
N ASP A 337 31.36 -12.46 -14.22
CA ASP A 337 31.53 -13.91 -14.25
C ASP A 337 31.30 -14.53 -12.85
N VAL A 338 31.87 -13.91 -11.81
CA VAL A 338 31.67 -14.34 -10.41
C VAL A 338 30.21 -14.16 -9.97
N ILE A 339 29.54 -13.09 -10.38
CA ILE A 339 28.09 -12.90 -10.16
C ILE A 339 27.28 -14.03 -10.80
N LEU A 340 27.61 -14.43 -12.03
CA LEU A 340 26.92 -15.51 -12.74
C LEU A 340 27.18 -16.88 -12.11
N MET A 341 28.41 -17.14 -11.64
CA MET A 341 28.77 -18.37 -10.92
C MET A 341 28.00 -18.51 -9.61
N VAL A 342 27.90 -17.44 -8.80
CA VAL A 342 27.11 -17.44 -7.56
C VAL A 342 25.62 -17.64 -7.84
N ALA A 343 25.10 -17.04 -8.91
CA ALA A 343 23.70 -17.22 -9.32
C ALA A 343 23.38 -18.66 -9.77
N GLU A 344 24.34 -19.35 -10.40
CA GLU A 344 24.20 -20.78 -10.74
C GLU A 344 24.24 -21.66 -9.49
N MET A 345 25.10 -21.35 -8.52
CA MET A 345 25.14 -22.05 -7.21
C MET A 345 23.86 -21.88 -6.38
N GLN A 346 23.11 -20.78 -6.57
CA GLN A 346 21.80 -20.57 -5.95
C GLN A 346 20.63 -21.28 -6.67
N GLU A 347 20.86 -21.90 -7.84
CA GLU A 347 19.83 -22.50 -8.71
C GLU A 347 18.58 -21.60 -8.92
N LEU A 348 18.78 -20.30 -9.17
CA LEU A 348 17.69 -19.30 -9.20
C LEU A 348 16.60 -19.64 -10.24
N LYS A 349 15.38 -19.90 -9.76
CA LYS A 349 14.22 -20.29 -10.57
C LYS A 349 12.99 -19.39 -10.35
N ALA A 350 12.07 -19.41 -11.31
CA ALA A 350 10.69 -18.94 -11.19
C ALA A 350 9.77 -19.69 -12.18
N ASN A 351 8.46 -19.66 -11.95
CA ASN A 351 7.46 -20.14 -12.90
C ASN A 351 6.99 -18.93 -13.75
N PRO A 352 7.17 -18.92 -15.08
CA PRO A 352 6.82 -17.78 -15.92
C PRO A 352 5.34 -17.75 -16.34
N ASP A 353 4.62 -18.86 -16.23
CA ASP A 353 3.28 -19.04 -16.82
C ASP A 353 2.12 -18.74 -15.85
N ARG A 354 2.44 -18.58 -14.55
CA ARG A 354 1.52 -18.09 -13.51
C ARG A 354 1.32 -16.57 -13.56
N SER A 355 0.27 -16.09 -12.89
CA SER A 355 0.01 -14.65 -12.67
C SER A 355 1.20 -13.96 -11.98
N ALA A 356 1.54 -12.74 -12.42
CA ALA A 356 2.70 -12.04 -11.87
C ALA A 356 2.56 -11.66 -10.40
N HIS A 357 3.66 -11.91 -9.68
CA HIS A 357 3.99 -11.37 -8.38
C HIS A 357 5.32 -10.59 -8.49
N GLY A 358 5.43 -9.49 -7.75
CA GLY A 358 6.63 -8.66 -7.76
C GLY A 358 6.60 -7.59 -6.68
N THR A 359 7.58 -6.68 -6.71
CA THR A 359 7.69 -5.60 -5.72
C THR A 359 7.87 -4.24 -6.40
N ILE A 360 7.24 -3.19 -5.87
CA ILE A 360 7.44 -1.81 -6.31
C ILE A 360 8.84 -1.35 -5.87
N ILE A 361 9.70 -1.01 -6.83
CA ILE A 361 11.04 -0.48 -6.56
C ILE A 361 10.97 0.99 -6.15
N GLU A 362 10.27 1.78 -6.97
CA GLU A 362 10.17 3.23 -6.87
C GLU A 362 8.88 3.70 -7.55
N ALA A 363 8.26 4.79 -7.07
CA ALA A 363 6.99 5.28 -7.60
C ALA A 363 6.94 6.81 -7.69
N ARG A 364 6.29 7.34 -8.75
CA ARG A 364 6.25 8.78 -9.05
C ARG A 364 4.97 9.24 -9.75
N LEU A 365 4.73 10.55 -9.73
CA LEU A 365 3.61 11.19 -10.42
C LEU A 365 4.10 12.00 -11.63
N ASP A 366 3.80 11.52 -12.84
CA ASP A 366 4.15 12.17 -14.11
C ASP A 366 2.98 13.06 -14.58
N LYS A 367 3.24 14.35 -14.90
CA LYS A 367 2.20 15.32 -15.28
C LYS A 367 1.41 14.95 -16.55
N GLY A 368 1.98 14.14 -17.45
CA GLY A 368 1.31 13.70 -18.68
C GLY A 368 0.81 12.25 -18.64
N LYS A 369 1.46 11.38 -17.85
CA LYS A 369 1.16 9.94 -17.80
C LYS A 369 0.34 9.51 -16.57
N GLY A 370 0.27 10.34 -15.53
CA GLY A 370 -0.35 10.02 -14.24
C GLY A 370 0.60 9.25 -13.30
N PRO A 371 0.07 8.46 -12.36
CA PRO A 371 0.88 7.58 -11.50
C PRO A 371 1.69 6.57 -12.32
N VAL A 372 3.00 6.51 -12.03
CA VAL A 372 3.97 5.61 -12.64
C VAL A 372 4.69 4.85 -11.54
N ALA A 373 4.80 3.53 -11.66
CA ALA A 373 5.55 2.71 -10.72
C ALA A 373 6.56 1.82 -11.46
N THR A 374 7.81 1.79 -11.00
CA THR A 374 8.82 0.83 -11.45
C THR A 374 8.63 -0.43 -10.63
N VAL A 375 8.30 -1.53 -11.30
CA VAL A 375 8.00 -2.83 -10.69
C VAL A 375 9.07 -3.83 -11.09
N LEU A 376 9.57 -4.62 -10.13
CA LEU A 376 10.35 -5.81 -10.44
C LEU A 376 9.44 -7.04 -10.39
N VAL A 377 9.27 -7.71 -11.53
CA VAL A 377 8.54 -9.00 -11.56
C VAL A 377 9.46 -10.06 -10.95
N GLN A 378 9.00 -10.77 -9.91
CA GLN A 378 9.80 -11.79 -9.21
C GLN A 378 9.36 -13.21 -9.60
N ASN A 379 8.05 -13.45 -9.77
CA ASN A 379 7.49 -14.72 -10.22
C ASN A 379 6.31 -14.47 -11.17
N GLY A 380 6.00 -15.39 -12.07
CA GLY A 380 4.97 -15.22 -13.10
C GLY A 380 5.29 -14.20 -14.18
N THR A 381 4.29 -13.92 -15.03
CA THR A 381 4.37 -12.89 -16.08
C THR A 381 3.34 -11.79 -15.88
N LEU A 382 3.76 -10.53 -16.06
CA LEU A 382 2.87 -9.37 -16.16
C LEU A 382 2.61 -9.01 -17.64
N HIS A 383 1.35 -8.74 -17.99
CA HIS A 383 0.95 -8.35 -19.35
C HIS A 383 0.28 -6.97 -19.40
N THR A 384 0.38 -6.31 -20.56
CA THR A 384 -0.38 -5.08 -20.80
C THR A 384 -1.87 -5.40 -20.93
N GLY A 385 -2.67 -4.87 -20.02
CA GLY A 385 -4.11 -5.13 -19.89
C GLY A 385 -4.51 -5.82 -18.58
N ASP A 386 -3.56 -6.31 -17.78
CA ASP A 386 -3.81 -6.95 -16.49
C ASP A 386 -4.33 -5.95 -15.44
N PHE A 387 -5.07 -6.45 -14.45
CA PHE A 387 -5.42 -5.69 -13.24
C PHE A 387 -4.40 -6.01 -12.14
N ILE A 388 -3.97 -4.98 -11.40
CA ILE A 388 -2.94 -5.10 -10.35
C ILE A 388 -3.36 -4.42 -9.05
N VAL A 389 -2.98 -5.05 -7.94
CA VAL A 389 -2.91 -4.45 -6.60
C VAL A 389 -1.44 -4.18 -6.29
N ALA A 390 -1.12 -2.99 -5.82
CA ALA A 390 0.20 -2.64 -5.28
C ALA A 390 0.00 -1.95 -3.93
N GLY A 391 0.15 -2.72 -2.84
CA GLY A 391 -0.15 -2.26 -1.47
C GLY A 391 -1.59 -1.75 -1.31
N MET A 392 -1.76 -0.44 -1.28
CA MET A 392 -3.05 0.26 -1.18
C MET A 392 -3.57 0.82 -2.52
N ALA A 393 -2.74 0.83 -3.56
CA ALA A 393 -3.09 1.30 -4.89
C ALA A 393 -3.65 0.16 -5.76
N ILE A 394 -4.61 0.49 -6.61
CA ILE A 394 -5.13 -0.42 -7.65
C ILE A 394 -5.02 0.23 -9.03
N GLY A 395 -4.97 -0.59 -10.06
CA GLY A 395 -4.96 -0.12 -11.43
C GLY A 395 -5.16 -1.22 -12.46
N ARG A 396 -5.17 -0.79 -13.71
CA ARG A 396 -5.10 -1.67 -14.87
C ARG A 396 -3.92 -1.25 -15.72
N VAL A 397 -3.04 -2.19 -16.09
CA VAL A 397 -1.83 -1.93 -16.86
C VAL A 397 -2.21 -1.38 -18.24
N ARG A 398 -2.05 -0.06 -18.43
CA ARG A 398 -2.35 0.63 -19.70
C ARG A 398 -1.19 0.51 -20.70
N ALA A 399 0.03 0.49 -20.18
CA ALA A 399 1.27 0.27 -20.92
C ALA A 399 2.39 -0.08 -19.92
N MET A 400 3.43 -0.75 -20.42
CA MET A 400 4.67 -1.01 -19.70
C MET A 400 5.86 -0.56 -20.55
N PHE A 401 6.92 -0.09 -19.89
CA PHE A 401 8.17 0.29 -20.54
C PHE A 401 9.35 -0.42 -19.87
N ASP A 402 10.33 -0.86 -20.65
CA ASP A 402 11.57 -1.43 -20.11
C ASP A 402 12.54 -0.36 -19.59
N ASP A 403 13.68 -0.81 -19.04
CA ASP A 403 14.75 0.04 -18.52
C ASP A 403 15.39 0.98 -19.57
N LYS A 404 15.11 0.74 -20.85
CA LYS A 404 15.60 1.52 -22.01
C LYS A 404 14.49 2.37 -22.62
N GLY A 405 13.33 2.50 -21.94
CA GLY A 405 12.20 3.31 -22.35
C GLY A 405 11.41 2.78 -23.55
N ARG A 406 11.60 1.51 -23.92
CA ARG A 406 10.89 0.85 -25.03
C ARG A 406 9.59 0.24 -24.51
N SER A 407 8.50 0.38 -25.26
CA SER A 407 7.20 -0.20 -24.90
C SER A 407 7.25 -1.73 -24.96
N VAL A 408 6.74 -2.41 -23.93
CA VAL A 408 6.69 -3.88 -23.84
C VAL A 408 5.28 -4.39 -23.52
N SER A 409 4.92 -5.55 -24.08
CA SER A 409 3.60 -6.19 -23.90
C SER A 409 3.59 -7.30 -22.84
N LYS A 410 4.75 -7.92 -22.59
CA LYS A 410 5.01 -9.00 -21.65
C LYS A 410 6.23 -8.64 -20.81
N ALA A 411 6.19 -8.86 -19.49
CA ALA A 411 7.33 -8.73 -18.58
C ALA A 411 7.51 -10.04 -17.80
N THR A 412 8.69 -10.65 -17.92
CA THR A 412 9.03 -11.96 -17.36
C THR A 412 9.69 -11.83 -15.97
N PRO A 413 9.87 -12.94 -15.21
CA PRO A 413 10.61 -12.92 -13.95
C PRO A 413 11.98 -12.25 -14.06
N SER A 414 12.37 -11.55 -13.00
CA SER A 414 13.56 -10.69 -12.86
C SER A 414 13.64 -9.50 -13.83
N MET A 415 12.60 -9.20 -14.62
CA MET A 415 12.57 -8.02 -15.49
C MET A 415 12.00 -6.79 -14.74
N PRO A 416 12.72 -5.65 -14.70
CA PRO A 416 12.18 -4.38 -14.22
C PRO A 416 11.36 -3.69 -15.32
N VAL A 417 10.15 -3.22 -14.98
CA VAL A 417 9.28 -2.48 -15.90
C VAL A 417 8.59 -1.29 -15.24
N SER A 418 8.54 -0.17 -15.97
CA SER A 418 7.77 1.03 -15.61
C SER A 418 6.32 0.85 -16.05
N VAL A 419 5.44 0.57 -15.08
CA VAL A 419 4.00 0.33 -15.25
C VAL A 419 3.19 1.63 -15.18
N LEU A 420 2.17 1.75 -16.04
CA LEU A 420 1.22 2.86 -16.08
C LEU A 420 -0.23 2.40 -15.91
N GLY A 421 -1.06 3.23 -15.27
CA GLY A 421 -2.50 2.97 -15.12
C GLY A 421 -2.96 2.61 -13.70
N LEU A 422 -2.11 2.86 -12.69
CA LEU A 422 -2.50 2.91 -11.28
C LEU A 422 -3.33 4.18 -11.01
N GLN A 423 -4.29 4.09 -10.09
CA GLN A 423 -5.18 5.20 -9.69
C GLN A 423 -4.51 6.14 -8.67
N GLU A 424 -3.76 5.55 -7.74
CA GLU A 424 -2.98 6.23 -6.69
C GLU A 424 -1.49 5.87 -6.90
N VAL A 425 -0.57 6.67 -6.36
CA VAL A 425 0.87 6.32 -6.34
C VAL A 425 1.08 5.30 -5.20
N PRO A 426 1.60 4.08 -5.47
CA PRO A 426 1.88 3.08 -4.43
C PRO A 426 3.10 3.48 -3.59
N ASN A 427 3.27 2.86 -2.42
CA ASN A 427 4.49 3.05 -1.65
C ASN A 427 5.64 2.27 -2.30
N ALA A 428 6.88 2.72 -2.11
CA ALA A 428 8.04 1.97 -2.54
C ALA A 428 8.25 0.78 -1.59
N GLY A 429 8.49 -0.41 -2.13
CA GLY A 429 8.53 -1.67 -1.39
C GLY A 429 7.16 -2.35 -1.19
N ASP A 430 6.06 -1.76 -1.66
CA ASP A 430 4.77 -2.46 -1.69
C ASP A 430 4.86 -3.71 -2.58
N GLN A 431 4.30 -4.84 -2.15
CA GLN A 431 4.13 -5.99 -3.02
C GLN A 431 3.05 -5.73 -4.07
N MET A 432 3.32 -6.21 -5.29
CA MET A 432 2.49 -6.13 -6.47
C MET A 432 1.98 -7.52 -6.84
N MET A 433 0.66 -7.66 -6.98
CA MET A 433 -0.01 -8.90 -7.37
C MET A 433 -1.00 -8.64 -8.51
N VAL A 434 -0.95 -9.46 -9.56
CA VAL A 434 -1.99 -9.52 -10.59
C VAL A 434 -3.26 -10.15 -10.02
N VAL A 435 -4.42 -9.58 -10.36
CA VAL A 435 -5.76 -10.08 -9.98
C VAL A 435 -6.63 -10.40 -11.20
N VAL A 436 -7.57 -11.32 -11.04
CA VAL A 436 -8.49 -11.75 -12.12
C VAL A 436 -9.74 -10.85 -12.22
N ASP A 437 -10.28 -10.35 -11.11
CA ASP A 437 -11.45 -9.44 -11.07
C ASP A 437 -11.12 -8.16 -10.29
N GLU A 438 -11.51 -7.01 -10.84
CA GLU A 438 -11.42 -5.68 -10.20
C GLU A 438 -12.21 -5.59 -8.88
N LYS A 439 -13.23 -6.44 -8.69
CA LYS A 439 -13.96 -6.52 -7.42
C LYS A 439 -13.08 -7.03 -6.29
N LEU A 440 -12.22 -8.02 -6.54
CA LEU A 440 -11.37 -8.62 -5.52
C LEU A 440 -10.29 -7.63 -5.07
N SER A 441 -9.63 -6.96 -6.02
CA SER A 441 -8.63 -5.92 -5.70
C SER A 441 -9.21 -4.76 -4.90
N ARG A 442 -10.45 -4.34 -5.22
CA ARG A 442 -11.14 -3.30 -4.45
C ARG A 442 -11.45 -3.74 -3.02
N GLN A 443 -11.91 -4.98 -2.81
CA GLN A 443 -12.15 -5.52 -1.47
C GLN A 443 -10.86 -5.59 -0.64
N VAL A 444 -9.76 -6.10 -1.21
CA VAL A 444 -8.44 -6.15 -0.54
C VAL A 444 -7.98 -4.76 -0.12
N VAL A 445 -8.13 -3.75 -0.99
CA VAL A 445 -7.75 -2.37 -0.66
C VAL A 445 -8.70 -1.72 0.35
N GLU A 446 -10.00 -2.01 0.33
CA GLU A 446 -10.95 -1.54 1.35
C GLU A 446 -10.64 -2.17 2.73
N GLU A 447 -10.28 -3.45 2.77
CA GLU A 447 -9.86 -4.17 3.98
C GLU A 447 -8.55 -3.58 4.55
N ARG A 448 -7.52 -3.39 3.71
CA ARG A 448 -6.27 -2.71 4.08
C ARG A 448 -6.51 -1.27 4.57
N LYS A 449 -7.33 -0.50 3.86
CA LYS A 449 -7.75 0.87 4.25
C LYS A 449 -8.64 0.88 5.51
N ALA A 450 -9.17 -0.26 5.98
CA ALA A 450 -9.83 -0.39 7.27
C ALA A 450 -8.85 -0.77 8.39
N LYS A 451 -7.97 -1.77 8.18
CA LYS A 451 -6.90 -2.18 9.11
C LYS A 451 -6.03 -0.97 9.50
N GLU A 452 -5.52 -0.24 8.52
CA GLU A 452 -4.63 0.92 8.73
C GLU A 452 -5.32 2.08 9.49
N LYS A 453 -6.64 2.30 9.28
CA LYS A 453 -7.40 3.30 10.05
C LYS A 453 -7.55 2.90 11.51
N ILE A 454 -7.76 1.62 11.79
CA ILE A 454 -7.86 1.10 13.17
C ILE A 454 -6.52 1.28 13.89
N GLU A 455 -5.40 1.02 13.22
CA GLU A 455 -4.05 1.24 13.78
C GLU A 455 -3.74 2.71 14.03
N LYS A 456 -4.05 3.60 13.07
CA LYS A 456 -3.92 5.06 13.25
C LYS A 456 -4.79 5.57 14.40
N LEU A 457 -5.95 4.96 14.66
CA LEU A 457 -6.80 5.28 15.82
C LEU A 457 -6.24 4.71 17.14
N LYS A 458 -5.61 3.52 17.13
CA LYS A 458 -4.88 2.97 18.30
C LYS A 458 -3.70 3.87 18.67
N ALA A 459 -2.83 4.19 17.71
CA ALA A 459 -1.67 5.06 17.92
C ALA A 459 -2.06 6.46 18.44
N ARG A 460 -3.17 7.02 17.92
CA ARG A 460 -3.72 8.29 18.42
C ARG A 460 -4.19 8.25 19.88
N LYS A 461 -4.63 7.09 20.41
CA LYS A 461 -4.94 6.98 21.83
C LYS A 461 -3.68 7.14 22.66
N THR A 462 -2.66 6.31 22.42
CA THR A 462 -1.37 6.36 23.13
C THR A 462 -0.72 7.75 23.08
N SER A 463 -0.91 8.51 21.99
CA SER A 463 -0.40 9.88 21.89
C SER A 463 -1.13 10.92 22.76
N LEU A 464 -2.28 10.61 23.36
CA LEU A 464 -3.02 11.56 24.20
C LEU A 464 -2.44 11.63 25.61
N GLU A 465 -2.11 10.50 26.25
CA GLU A 465 -1.32 10.48 27.50
C GLU A 465 0.02 11.22 27.30
N ASP A 466 0.62 11.02 26.12
CA ASP A 466 1.85 11.65 25.62
C ASP A 466 1.73 13.16 25.32
N VAL A 467 0.50 13.68 25.25
CA VAL A 467 0.19 15.12 25.08
C VAL A 467 -0.13 15.76 26.44
N PHE A 468 -0.80 15.06 27.35
CA PHE A 468 -1.07 15.59 28.70
C PHE A 468 0.22 15.84 29.49
N SER A 469 1.20 14.94 29.42
CA SER A 469 2.54 15.15 30.00
C SER A 469 3.28 16.34 29.39
N ARG A 470 3.27 16.48 28.06
CA ARG A 470 3.92 17.59 27.33
C ARG A 470 3.26 18.96 27.51
N ILE A 471 2.10 19.04 28.17
CA ILE A 471 1.50 20.33 28.55
C ILE A 471 2.09 20.86 29.86
N GLU A 472 2.67 19.98 30.70
CA GLU A 472 3.41 20.37 31.91
C GLU A 472 4.84 20.82 31.58
N GLU A 473 5.46 20.23 30.54
CA GLU A 473 6.76 20.66 29.99
C GLU A 473 6.59 21.89 29.08
N GLY A 474 6.78 23.09 29.66
CA GLY A 474 6.31 24.35 29.08
C GLY A 474 6.85 24.73 27.69
N LYS A 475 5.96 24.78 26.70
CA LYS A 475 6.10 25.47 25.39
C LYS A 475 7.42 25.22 24.64
N LEU A 476 7.63 23.95 24.26
CA LEU A 476 8.43 23.62 23.08
C LEU A 476 7.92 24.39 21.84
N LYS A 477 8.80 24.66 20.88
CA LYS A 477 8.42 25.29 19.61
C LYS A 477 8.20 24.23 18.53
N ASP A 478 6.97 24.11 18.04
CA ASP A 478 6.67 23.21 16.93
C ASP A 478 7.08 23.84 15.59
N LEU A 479 7.87 23.11 14.79
CA LEU A 479 8.18 23.44 13.41
C LEU A 479 7.38 22.52 12.48
N ASN A 480 6.22 23.01 12.03
CA ASN A 480 5.39 22.30 11.08
C ASN A 480 6.00 22.36 9.67
N LEU A 481 6.11 21.21 9.01
CA LEU A 481 6.64 21.05 7.66
C LEU A 481 5.66 20.29 6.76
N ILE A 482 5.61 20.67 5.48
CA ILE A 482 4.94 19.93 4.42
C ILE A 482 6.01 19.51 3.40
N LEU A 483 6.16 18.21 3.19
CA LEU A 483 7.19 17.66 2.32
C LEU A 483 6.60 17.21 0.98
N LYS A 484 7.21 17.64 -0.11
CA LYS A 484 6.91 17.17 -1.47
C LYS A 484 8.20 16.74 -2.17
N ALA A 485 8.16 15.61 -2.86
CA ALA A 485 9.29 15.15 -3.68
C ALA A 485 8.84 14.56 -5.02
N ASP A 486 9.82 14.29 -5.86
CA ASP A 486 9.68 13.75 -7.22
C ASP A 486 9.30 12.26 -7.26
N VAL A 487 9.87 11.47 -6.35
CA VAL A 487 9.60 10.04 -6.16
C VAL A 487 9.31 9.71 -4.70
N GLN A 488 8.61 8.61 -4.45
CA GLN A 488 8.18 8.16 -3.13
C GLN A 488 9.36 7.90 -2.17
N GLY A 489 10.43 7.25 -2.63
CA GLY A 489 11.62 7.01 -1.80
C GLY A 489 12.29 8.30 -1.30
N SER A 490 12.30 9.36 -2.12
CA SER A 490 12.80 10.69 -1.71
C SER A 490 11.97 11.26 -0.54
N VAL A 491 10.64 11.10 -0.57
CA VAL A 491 9.75 11.55 0.51
C VAL A 491 10.08 10.83 1.82
N GLU A 492 10.27 9.51 1.77
CA GLU A 492 10.57 8.68 2.94
C GLU A 492 11.93 9.05 3.57
N ALA A 493 12.98 9.15 2.75
CA ALA A 493 14.33 9.46 3.19
C ALA A 493 14.48 10.87 3.77
N VAL A 494 13.90 11.88 3.11
CA VAL A 494 13.94 13.27 3.59
C VAL A 494 13.08 13.43 4.85
N LYS A 495 11.91 12.75 4.94
CA LYS A 495 11.08 12.73 6.15
C LYS A 495 11.82 12.12 7.35
N ALA A 496 12.47 10.98 7.17
CA ALA A 496 13.28 10.36 8.23
C ALA A 496 14.45 11.27 8.67
N SER A 497 15.11 11.92 7.71
CA SER A 497 16.21 12.86 7.98
C SER A 497 15.75 14.11 8.75
N LEU A 498 14.61 14.70 8.36
CA LEU A 498 14.03 15.87 9.04
C LEU A 498 13.58 15.55 10.47
N LEU A 499 12.98 14.38 10.71
CA LEU A 499 12.54 13.98 12.04
C LEU A 499 13.73 13.81 13.02
N ARG A 500 14.86 13.30 12.54
CA ARG A 500 16.12 13.18 13.31
C ARG A 500 16.75 14.52 13.72
N LEU A 501 16.31 15.65 13.13
CA LEU A 501 16.76 17.00 13.52
C LEU A 501 15.92 17.62 14.65
N SER A 502 14.90 16.92 15.17
CA SER A 502 14.15 17.36 16.34
C SER A 502 15.03 17.35 17.59
N ASN A 503 14.92 18.38 18.43
CA ASN A 503 15.62 18.47 19.71
C ASN A 503 14.68 19.00 20.82
N ASP A 504 15.22 19.16 22.03
CA ASP A 504 14.48 19.58 23.22
C ASP A 504 14.11 21.08 23.22
N GLU A 505 14.42 21.84 22.15
CA GLU A 505 14.01 23.24 21.97
C GLU A 505 12.95 23.40 20.86
N VAL A 506 13.09 22.63 19.77
CA VAL A 506 12.29 22.71 18.54
C VAL A 506 11.93 21.31 18.05
N LYS A 507 10.62 21.06 17.95
CA LYS A 507 10.07 19.77 17.53
C LYS A 507 9.65 19.79 16.07
N VAL A 508 10.24 18.94 15.24
CA VAL A 508 9.96 18.91 13.80
C VAL A 508 8.74 18.03 13.51
N HIS A 509 7.68 18.63 12.98
CA HIS A 509 6.41 17.96 12.72
C HIS A 509 6.09 17.96 11.21
N VAL A 510 6.28 16.82 10.54
CA VAL A 510 5.89 16.65 9.13
C VAL A 510 4.39 16.40 9.05
N VAL A 511 3.63 17.47 8.82
CA VAL A 511 2.15 17.51 8.79
C VAL A 511 1.59 16.74 7.58
N HIS A 512 2.20 16.94 6.42
CA HIS A 512 1.87 16.23 5.19
C HIS A 512 3.15 15.87 4.43
N SER A 513 3.12 14.73 3.73
CA SER A 513 4.25 14.20 2.95
C SER A 513 3.69 13.47 1.73
N GLY A 514 4.10 13.84 0.51
CA GLY A 514 3.58 13.21 -0.71
C GLY A 514 4.42 13.48 -1.97
N VAL A 515 4.02 12.87 -3.08
CA VAL A 515 4.77 12.87 -4.34
C VAL A 515 4.12 13.77 -5.39
N GLY A 516 4.94 14.46 -6.19
CA GLY A 516 4.53 15.34 -7.26
C GLY A 516 4.76 16.83 -6.97
N ALA A 517 4.29 17.69 -7.87
CA ALA A 517 4.39 19.15 -7.72
C ALA A 517 3.58 19.68 -6.52
N ILE A 518 4.02 20.81 -5.97
CA ILE A 518 3.28 21.57 -4.96
C ILE A 518 2.03 22.18 -5.61
N ASN A 519 0.87 22.04 -4.97
CA ASN A 519 -0.42 22.54 -5.46
C ASN A 519 -1.13 23.47 -4.45
N GLU A 520 -2.22 24.11 -4.89
CA GLU A 520 -3.04 25.05 -4.08
C GLU A 520 -3.52 24.46 -2.74
N SER A 521 -3.84 23.16 -2.67
CA SER A 521 -4.25 22.52 -1.41
C SER A 521 -3.10 22.34 -0.41
N ASP A 522 -1.86 22.19 -0.91
CA ASP A 522 -0.67 22.18 -0.07
C ASP A 522 -0.39 23.57 0.50
N VAL A 523 -0.59 24.62 -0.31
CA VAL A 523 -0.47 26.03 0.11
C VAL A 523 -1.56 26.39 1.13
N SER A 524 -2.79 25.95 0.90
CA SER A 524 -3.92 26.15 1.82
C SER A 524 -3.70 25.44 3.16
N LEU A 525 -3.13 24.23 3.13
CA LEU A 525 -2.74 23.49 4.33
C LEU A 525 -1.58 24.17 5.05
N ALA A 526 -0.60 24.70 4.32
CA ALA A 526 0.54 25.44 4.87
C ALA A 526 0.09 26.68 5.64
N ASP A 527 -0.79 27.50 5.06
CA ASP A 527 -1.36 28.69 5.71
C ASP A 527 -2.18 28.31 6.96
N THR A 528 -3.06 27.30 6.83
CA THR A 528 -3.92 26.82 7.93
C THR A 528 -3.12 26.24 9.11
N THR A 529 -1.94 25.65 8.87
CA THR A 529 -1.12 24.97 9.89
C THR A 529 0.17 25.72 10.24
N ASN A 530 0.39 26.91 9.67
CA ASN A 530 1.64 27.68 9.75
C ASN A 530 2.88 26.79 9.45
N ALA A 531 2.81 26.03 8.36
CA ALA A 531 3.83 25.05 7.97
C ALA A 531 4.70 25.52 6.80
N ILE A 532 5.99 25.15 6.80
CA ILE A 532 6.89 25.44 5.70
C ILE A 532 6.82 24.31 4.66
N ILE A 533 6.55 24.65 3.39
CA ILE A 533 6.60 23.69 2.29
C ILE A 533 8.04 23.50 1.83
N ILE A 534 8.52 22.26 1.82
CA ILE A 534 9.84 21.85 1.31
C ILE A 534 9.63 20.96 0.07
N GLY A 535 10.14 21.40 -1.08
CA GLY A 535 10.14 20.64 -2.32
C GLY A 535 11.52 20.06 -2.64
N PHE A 536 11.61 18.74 -2.82
CA PHE A 536 12.83 18.03 -3.23
C PHE A 536 12.75 17.61 -4.71
N ASN A 537 13.70 18.06 -5.53
CA ASN A 537 13.80 17.82 -6.98
C ASN A 537 12.52 18.11 -7.81
N ILE A 538 11.60 18.91 -7.28
CA ILE A 538 10.36 19.33 -7.93
C ILE A 538 10.33 20.83 -8.18
N ARG A 539 9.42 21.26 -9.06
CA ARG A 539 9.02 22.65 -9.21
C ARG A 539 7.58 22.80 -8.69
N PRO A 540 7.19 23.97 -8.13
CA PRO A 540 5.77 24.27 -7.92
C PRO A 540 5.03 24.20 -9.26
N ASP A 541 3.71 23.98 -9.23
CA ASP A 541 2.93 24.14 -10.45
C ASP A 541 2.83 25.61 -10.89
N THR A 542 2.42 25.85 -12.14
CA THR A 542 2.25 27.20 -12.69
C THR A 542 0.88 27.83 -12.39
N ASN A 543 0.02 27.10 -11.66
CA ASN A 543 -1.33 27.49 -11.26
C ASN A 543 -1.41 27.52 -9.73
#